data_AF-A0A2V6WYR8-F1
#
_entry.id   AF-A0A2V6WYR8-F1
#
_cell.length_a   1.000
_cell.length_b   1.000
_cell.length_c   1.000
_cell.angle_alpha   90.00
_cell.angle_beta   90.00
_cell.angle_gamma   90.00
#
_symmetry.space_group_name_H-M   'P 1'
#
loop_
_entity.id
_entity.type
_entity.pdbx_description
1 polymer ?
#
loop_
_entity_poly.entity_id
_entity_poly.type
_entity_poly.pdbx_seq_one_letter_code
_entity_poly.pdbx_strand_id
1 'polypeptide(L)'
;LWKGRKEAAGVLGRMTANWLLQDAVVPRSKLPAIMREVAAIAARHQLLIANVFHAGDGNLHPLICYDERRPGERERAIQANEELLAACIALGGSVTG
;
A
#
# COMPACT_ATOMS: atom_id res chain seq x y z
N LEU A 1 -21.32 3.15 -8.13
CA LEU A 1 -19.87 3.11 -8.43
C LEU A 1 -19.08 4.16 -7.65
N TRP A 2 -19.38 5.46 -7.77
CA TRP A 2 -18.60 6.53 -7.11
C TRP A 2 -18.62 6.51 -5.57
N LYS A 3 -19.76 6.16 -4.96
CA LYS A 3 -19.89 5.95 -3.50
C LYS A 3 -18.84 4.95 -2.97
N GLY A 4 -18.64 3.84 -3.66
CA GLY A 4 -17.64 2.83 -3.29
C GLY A 4 -16.20 3.34 -3.31
N ARG A 5 -15.84 4.19 -4.27
CA ARG A 5 -14.49 4.81 -4.33
C ARG A 5 -14.22 5.74 -3.15
N LYS A 6 -15.24 6.47 -2.68
CA LYS A 6 -15.15 7.37 -1.51
C LYS A 6 -15.13 6.61 -0.18
N GLU A 7 -15.77 5.45 -0.12
CA GLU A 7 -15.92 4.65 1.09
C GLU A 7 -14.77 3.65 1.32
N ALA A 8 -13.72 3.64 0.49
CA ALA A 8 -12.63 2.67 0.58
C ALA A 8 -12.00 2.60 1.99
N ALA A 9 -11.74 3.75 2.63
CA ALA A 9 -11.25 3.80 4.00
C ALA A 9 -12.24 3.22 5.03
N GLY A 10 -13.54 3.48 4.85
CA GLY A 10 -14.59 2.95 5.73
C GLY A 10 -14.80 1.44 5.60
N VAL A 11 -14.52 0.87 4.42
CA VAL A 11 -14.51 -0.59 4.23
C VAL A 11 -13.27 -1.21 4.90
N LEU A 12 -12.10 -0.60 4.74
CA LEU A 12 -10.86 -1.09 5.36
C LEU A 12 -10.94 -1.04 6.89
N GLY A 13 -11.58 0.00 7.45
CA GLY A 13 -11.95 0.09 8.87
C GLY A 13 -12.75 -1.09 9.43
N ARG A 14 -13.42 -1.86 8.57
CA ARG A 14 -14.15 -3.08 8.95
C ARG A 14 -13.38 -4.37 8.66
N MET A 15 -12.36 -4.32 7.79
CA MET A 15 -11.61 -5.49 7.35
C MET A 15 -10.37 -5.76 8.20
N THR A 16 -9.78 -4.73 8.79
CA THR A 16 -8.54 -4.83 9.55
C THR A 16 -8.58 -3.94 10.79
N ALA A 17 -7.88 -4.36 11.85
CA ALA A 17 -7.80 -3.60 13.10
C ALA A 17 -6.87 -2.39 12.95
N ASN A 18 -5.77 -2.56 12.20
CA ASN A 18 -4.76 -1.52 11.98
C ASN A 18 -4.37 -1.47 10.49
N TRP A 19 -3.84 -0.32 10.06
CA TRP A 19 -3.14 -0.21 8.78
C TRP A 19 -2.08 0.90 8.78
N LEU A 20 -1.05 0.71 7.96
CA LEU A 20 -0.15 1.79 7.55
C LEU A 20 -0.60 2.31 6.18
N LEU A 21 -0.92 3.59 6.10
CA LEU A 21 -1.23 4.27 4.85
C LEU A 21 0.04 4.89 4.29
N GLN A 22 0.30 4.68 3.00
CA GLN A 22 1.37 5.37 2.28
C GLN A 22 0.80 6.32 1.22
N ASP A 23 1.58 7.36 0.90
CA ASP A 23 1.38 8.22 -0.25
C ASP A 23 2.68 8.18 -1.09
N ALA A 24 2.59 7.52 -2.23
CA ALA A 24 3.74 7.20 -3.07
C ALA A 24 3.41 7.53 -4.52
N VAL A 25 4.27 8.29 -5.18
CA VAL A 25 4.11 8.65 -6.59
C VAL A 25 5.17 7.94 -7.41
N VAL A 26 4.78 7.31 -8.52
CA VAL A 26 5.72 6.77 -9.52
C VAL A 26 5.41 7.33 -10.90
N PRO A 27 6.37 7.36 -11.85
CA PRO A 27 6.04 7.66 -13.24
C PRO A 27 4.93 6.74 -13.74
N ARG A 28 3.94 7.27 -14.45
CA ARG A 28 2.75 6.52 -14.89
C ARG A 28 3.08 5.23 -15.65
N SER A 29 4.17 5.23 -16.43
CA SER A 29 4.67 4.06 -17.14
C SER A 29 5.16 2.93 -16.23
N LYS A 30 5.38 3.22 -14.94
CA LYS A 30 5.82 2.28 -13.89
C LYS A 30 4.69 1.80 -12.99
N LEU A 31 3.45 2.28 -13.17
CA LEU A 31 2.28 1.80 -12.40
C LEU A 31 2.13 0.26 -12.43
N PRO A 32 2.26 -0.44 -13.58
CA PRO A 32 2.20 -1.90 -13.59
C PRO A 32 3.36 -2.56 -12.82
N ALA A 33 4.53 -1.92 -12.78
CA ALA A 33 5.69 -2.44 -12.08
C ALA A 33 5.52 -2.32 -10.57
N ILE A 34 5.16 -1.13 -10.05
CA ILE A 34 4.96 -0.95 -8.61
C ILE A 34 3.80 -1.80 -8.09
N MET A 35 2.73 -2.01 -8.88
CA MET A 35 1.63 -2.89 -8.46
C MET A 35 2.05 -4.36 -8.33
N ARG A 36 3.00 -4.83 -9.16
CA ARG A 36 3.61 -6.16 -9.00
C ARG A 36 4.48 -6.24 -7.75
N GLU A 37 5.26 -5.20 -7.48
CA GLU A 37 6.07 -5.11 -6.25
C GLU A 37 5.18 -5.13 -5.00
N VAL A 38 4.09 -4.34 -4.97
CA VAL A 38 3.11 -4.36 -3.88
C VAL A 38 2.57 -5.77 -3.64
N ALA A 39 2.19 -6.50 -4.70
CA ALA A 39 1.70 -7.87 -4.57
C ALA A 39 2.78 -8.83 -4.06
N ALA A 40 4.02 -8.68 -4.52
CA ALA A 40 5.15 -9.50 -4.07
C ALA A 40 5.49 -9.23 -2.59
N ILE A 41 5.51 -7.96 -2.17
CA ILE A 41 5.75 -7.53 -0.78
C ILE A 41 4.63 -8.09 0.12
N ALA A 42 3.38 -7.95 -0.28
CA ALA A 42 2.23 -8.50 0.45
C ALA A 42 2.39 -10.01 0.69
N ALA A 43 2.79 -10.76 -0.35
CA ALA A 43 3.02 -12.20 -0.25
C ALA A 43 4.22 -12.55 0.65
N ARG A 44 5.36 -11.84 0.51
CA ARG A 44 6.57 -12.06 1.34
C ARG A 44 6.28 -11.89 2.84
N HIS A 45 5.53 -10.85 3.19
CA HIS A 45 5.21 -10.51 4.58
C HIS A 45 3.95 -11.18 5.12
N GLN A 46 3.23 -11.93 4.27
CA GLN A 46 1.93 -12.54 4.59
C GLN A 46 0.93 -11.50 5.12
N LEU A 47 0.85 -10.36 4.44
CA LEU A 47 -0.03 -9.24 4.79
C LEU A 47 -1.01 -8.97 3.65
N LEU A 48 -2.16 -8.40 4.00
CA LEU A 48 -3.04 -7.80 3.01
C LEU A 48 -2.57 -6.37 2.75
N ILE A 49 -2.31 -6.03 1.49
CA ILE A 49 -2.08 -4.64 1.08
C ILE A 49 -3.20 -4.23 0.14
N ALA A 50 -4.13 -3.42 0.64
CA ALA A 50 -5.14 -2.80 -0.20
C ALA A 50 -4.54 -1.62 -0.95
N ASN A 51 -5.13 -1.22 -2.07
CA ASN A 51 -4.60 -0.13 -2.86
C ASN A 51 -5.70 0.73 -3.44
N VAL A 52 -5.51 2.04 -3.34
CA VAL A 52 -6.36 3.07 -3.93
C VAL A 52 -5.43 4.05 -4.60
N PHE A 53 -5.66 4.41 -5.85
CA PHE A 53 -4.68 5.22 -6.57
C PHE A 53 -5.32 6.19 -7.57
N HIS A 54 -4.57 7.22 -7.90
CA HIS A 54 -4.83 8.19 -8.95
C HIS A 54 -3.97 7.80 -10.16
N ALA A 55 -4.49 6.87 -10.96
CA ALA A 55 -3.74 6.34 -12.11
C ALA A 55 -3.31 7.42 -13.13
N GLY A 56 -4.05 8.54 -13.18
CA GLY A 56 -3.83 9.64 -14.12
C GLY A 56 -2.56 10.44 -13.84
N ASP A 57 -2.10 10.49 -12.59
CA ASP A 57 -0.89 11.21 -12.17
C ASP A 57 0.19 10.27 -11.58
N GLY A 58 -0.15 9.01 -11.30
CA GLY A 58 0.80 8.01 -10.82
C GLY A 58 0.90 7.93 -9.30
N ASN A 59 0.02 8.64 -8.56
CA ASN A 59 -0.06 8.56 -7.10
C ASN A 59 -0.80 7.28 -6.66
N LEU A 60 -0.18 6.50 -5.77
CA LEU A 60 -0.72 5.32 -5.10
C LEU A 60 -0.86 5.55 -3.60
N HIS A 61 -1.93 4.96 -3.05
CA HIS A 61 -2.14 4.83 -1.63
C HIS A 61 -2.22 3.35 -1.21
N PRO A 62 -1.09 2.64 -1.09
CA PRO A 62 -1.05 1.33 -0.47
C PRO A 62 -1.45 1.43 1.00
N LEU A 63 -2.36 0.56 1.43
CA LEU A 63 -2.80 0.41 2.81
C LEU A 63 -2.37 -0.97 3.29
N ILE A 64 -1.29 -1.01 4.05
CA ILE A 64 -0.73 -2.25 4.61
C ILE A 64 -1.54 -2.60 5.85
N CYS A 65 -2.41 -3.60 5.73
CA CYS A 65 -3.31 -4.03 6.78
C CYS A 65 -2.64 -5.04 7.71
N TYR A 66 -2.78 -4.84 9.02
CA TYR A 66 -2.24 -5.73 10.04
C TYR A 66 -3.11 -5.67 11.32
N ASP A 67 -2.91 -6.64 12.21
CA ASP A 67 -3.54 -6.69 13.53
C ASP A 67 -2.45 -6.73 14.60
N GLU A 68 -2.30 -5.64 15.37
CA GLU A 68 -1.27 -5.53 16.41
C GLU A 68 -1.44 -6.55 17.56
N ARG A 69 -2.62 -7.17 17.68
CA ARG A 69 -2.89 -8.23 18.66
C ARG A 69 -2.26 -9.56 18.24
N ARG A 70 -1.89 -9.70 16.96
CA ARG A 70 -1.20 -10.87 16.44
C ARG A 70 0.32 -10.65 16.52
N PRO A 71 1.06 -11.49 17.25
CA PRO A 71 2.49 -11.32 17.43
C PRO A 71 3.23 -11.20 16.08
N GLY A 72 4.07 -10.16 15.96
CA GLY A 72 4.93 -9.94 14.81
C GLY A 72 4.25 -9.33 13.58
N GLU A 73 2.92 -9.17 13.53
CA GLU A 73 2.25 -8.58 12.37
C GLU A 73 2.61 -7.10 12.18
N ARG A 74 2.75 -6.35 13.28
CA ARG A 74 3.17 -4.95 13.23
C ARG A 74 4.59 -4.81 12.69
N GLU A 75 5.51 -5.64 13.15
CA GLU A 75 6.91 -5.62 12.69
C GLU A 75 7.01 -5.97 11.21
N ARG A 76 6.26 -6.98 10.74
CA ARG A 76 6.16 -7.29 9.30
C ARG A 76 5.55 -6.15 8.51
N ALA A 77 4.54 -5.45 9.05
CA ALA A 77 3.94 -4.30 8.37
C ALA A 77 4.93 -3.14 8.20
N ILE A 78 5.76 -2.89 9.21
CA ILE A 78 6.83 -1.88 9.13
C ILE A 78 7.88 -2.29 8.08
N GLN A 79 8.32 -3.55 8.07
CA GLN A 79 9.28 -4.04 7.07
C GLN A 79 8.71 -4.00 5.64
N ALA A 80 7.45 -4.42 5.46
CA ALA A 80 6.74 -4.31 4.19
C ALA A 80 6.65 -2.85 3.71
N ASN A 81 6.48 -1.92 4.65
CA ASN A 81 6.45 -0.50 4.35
C ASN A 81 7.81 -0.01 3.83
N GLU A 82 8.90 -0.33 4.51
CA GLU A 82 10.25 0.03 4.10
C GLU A 82 10.59 -0.52 2.71
N GLU A 83 10.24 -1.78 2.43
CA GLU A 83 10.42 -2.39 1.11
C GLU A 83 9.60 -1.68 0.02
N LEU A 84 8.35 -1.30 0.33
CA LEU A 84 7.49 -0.58 -0.59
C LEU A 84 8.05 0.80 -0.94
N LEU A 85 8.55 1.53 0.07
CA LEU A 85 9.18 2.83 -0.15
C LEU A 85 10.45 2.71 -0.99
N ALA A 86 11.29 1.70 -0.70
CA ALA A 86 12.47 1.41 -1.50
C ALA A 86 12.12 1.08 -2.96
N ALA A 87 11.08 0.27 -3.19
CA ALA A 87 10.59 -0.06 -4.53
C ALA A 87 10.07 1.18 -5.27
N CYS A 88 9.35 2.08 -4.59
CA CYS A 88 8.90 3.35 -5.15
C CYS A 88 10.09 4.21 -5.64
N ILE A 89 11.09 4.42 -4.78
CA ILE A 89 12.31 5.17 -5.11
C ILE A 89 13.08 4.51 -6.25
N ALA A 90 13.23 3.18 -6.23
CA ALA A 90 13.92 2.43 -7.29
C ALA A 90 13.24 2.57 -8.66
N LEU A 91 11.93 2.83 -8.70
CA LEU A 91 11.18 3.08 -9.93
C LEU A 91 11.18 4.56 -10.36
N GLY A 92 11.99 5.40 -9.71
CA GLY A 92 12.07 6.84 -9.99
C GLY A 92 10.89 7.63 -9.43
N GLY A 93 10.22 7.08 -8.40
CA GLY A 93 9.14 7.72 -7.69
C GLY A 93 9.60 8.61 -6.53
N SER A 94 8.62 9.12 -5.80
CA SER A 94 8.83 9.91 -4.57
C SER A 94 7.89 9.44 -3.47
N VAL A 95 8.36 9.58 -2.23
CA VAL A 95 7.56 9.42 -1.03
C VAL A 95 7.38 10.82 -0.44
N THR A 96 6.20 11.37 -0.61
CA THR A 96 5.81 12.65 0.00
C THR A 96 4.44 12.43 0.60
N GLY A 97 4.37 12.58 1.93
CA GLY A 97 3.15 12.30 2.70
C GLY A 97 1.98 13.23 2.42
#